data_AF-A0A482WCW3-F1
#
_entry.id   AF-A0A482WCW3-F1
#
_cell.length_a   1.000
_cell.length_b   1.000
_cell.length_c   1.000
_cell.angle_alpha   90.00
_cell.angle_beta   90.00
_cell.angle_gamma   90.00
#
_symmetry.space_group_name_H-M   'P 1'
#
loop_
_entity.id
_entity.type
_entity.pdbx_description
1 polymer ?
#
loop_
_entity_poly.entity_id
_entity_poly.type
_entity_poly.pdbx_seq_one_letter_code
_entity_poly.pdbx_strand_id
1 'polypeptide(L)'
;SDDCFIVLRKIFFVYAYHRYTKLLNKICLFFHSVVYMFQIYYMANHFSLELFSTKSLQMIVFLFILTTMASSIYLENDIVLLANFLLKISWSIDSAGVEIRNLITKKSKTINTFNYVALFLFAFSATILLPVFGDVSELFLCVRVFDEYFGVWSKIPYLFYFSTLHFMFYSAIKLAYLLLHGILNIQIQMLLLGEHILQISSDYDDVDEWQKLYNTAYQKEMYNRLRFCIKQHATLKM
;
A
#
# COMPACT_ATOMS: atom_id res chain seq x y z
N SER A 1 8.55 11.44 16.05
CA SER A 1 8.41 10.28 15.15
C SER A 1 8.07 10.83 13.80
N ASP A 2 9.09 10.99 12.96
CA ASP A 2 9.03 11.82 11.75
C ASP A 2 8.21 11.14 10.64
N ASP A 3 7.91 9.85 10.80
CA ASP A 3 7.01 9.11 9.92
C ASP A 3 5.56 9.21 10.42
N CYS A 4 4.81 10.09 9.78
CA CYS A 4 3.38 10.29 9.99
C CYS A 4 2.53 9.06 9.68
N PHE A 5 2.97 8.19 8.78
CA PHE A 5 2.20 7.05 8.26
C PHE A 5 2.88 5.72 8.57
N ILE A 6 3.41 5.61 9.80
CA ILE A 6 4.23 4.48 10.25
C ILE A 6 3.55 3.11 10.08
N VAL A 7 2.23 3.05 10.22
CA VAL A 7 1.46 1.81 10.05
C VAL A 7 1.56 1.33 8.60
N LEU A 8 1.32 2.23 7.65
CA LEU A 8 1.39 1.94 6.23
C LEU A 8 2.81 1.51 5.84
N ARG A 9 3.82 2.25 6.29
CA ARG A 9 5.22 1.92 6.00
C ARG A 9 5.63 0.57 6.58
N LYS A 10 5.34 0.30 7.85
CA LYS A 10 5.74 -0.97 8.48
C LYS A 10 5.07 -2.18 7.83
N ILE A 11 3.79 -2.09 7.53
CA ILE A 11 3.00 -3.24 7.06
C ILE A 11 3.14 -3.43 5.55
N PHE A 12 3.05 -2.37 4.76
CA PHE A 12 3.00 -2.47 3.30
C PHE A 12 4.34 -2.21 2.60
N PHE A 13 5.35 -1.77 3.34
CA PHE A 13 6.72 -1.65 2.82
C PHE A 13 7.69 -2.59 3.56
N VAL A 14 7.95 -2.37 4.85
CA VAL A 14 8.96 -3.14 5.59
C VAL A 14 8.63 -4.63 5.64
N TYR A 15 7.40 -4.98 6.06
CA TYR A 15 6.96 -6.37 6.11
C TYR A 15 6.76 -6.96 4.71
N ALA A 16 6.17 -6.21 3.78
CA ALA A 16 5.88 -6.65 2.41
C ALA A 16 7.11 -7.12 1.63
N TYR A 17 8.21 -6.36 1.75
CA TYR A 17 9.46 -6.60 1.02
C TYR A 17 10.50 -7.36 1.85
N HIS A 18 10.13 -7.87 3.02
CA HIS A 18 11.00 -8.74 3.80
C HIS A 18 11.24 -10.08 3.08
N ARG A 19 12.45 -10.64 3.21
CA ARG A 19 12.87 -11.86 2.48
C ARG A 19 11.90 -13.04 2.61
N TYR A 20 11.35 -13.25 3.81
CA TYR A 20 10.42 -14.35 4.08
C TYR A 20 9.05 -14.10 3.46
N THR A 21 8.55 -12.87 3.54
CA THR A 21 7.28 -12.46 2.93
C THR A 21 7.35 -12.62 1.41
N LYS A 22 8.47 -12.24 0.80
CA LYS A 22 8.71 -12.43 -0.64
C LYS A 22 8.69 -13.90 -1.05
N LEU A 23 9.38 -14.76 -0.29
CA LEU A 23 9.40 -16.19 -0.54
C LEU A 23 7.99 -16.78 -0.41
N LEU A 24 7.26 -16.43 0.66
CA LEU A 24 5.89 -16.86 0.88
C LEU A 24 4.97 -16.41 -0.24
N ASN A 25 5.14 -15.19 -0.76
CA ASN A 25 4.38 -14.66 -1.89
C ASN A 25 4.58 -15.48 -3.18
N LYS A 26 5.81 -15.91 -3.46
CA LYS A 26 6.10 -16.78 -4.61
C LYS A 26 5.46 -18.16 -4.45
N ILE A 27 5.55 -18.75 -3.25
CA ILE A 27 4.94 -20.05 -2.94
C ILE A 27 3.41 -19.96 -3.09
N CYS A 28 2.79 -18.93 -2.51
CA CYS A 28 1.36 -18.69 -2.60
C CYS A 28 0.93 -18.49 -4.05
N LEU A 29 1.64 -17.66 -4.82
CA LEU A 29 1.33 -17.43 -6.23
C LEU A 29 1.36 -18.74 -7.03
N PHE A 30 2.39 -19.55 -6.85
CA PHE A 30 2.50 -20.84 -7.54
C PHE A 30 1.34 -21.77 -7.18
N PHE A 31 1.10 -21.98 -5.89
CA PHE A 31 0.04 -22.86 -5.42
C PHE A 31 -1.35 -22.41 -5.89
N HIS A 32 -1.70 -21.14 -5.67
CA HIS A 32 -3.01 -20.60 -6.06
C HIS A 32 -3.20 -20.58 -7.58
N SER A 33 -2.13 -20.41 -8.36
CA SER A 33 -2.19 -20.55 -9.82
C SER A 33 -2.52 -21.98 -10.25
N VAL A 34 -1.91 -22.98 -9.62
CA VAL A 34 -2.23 -24.40 -9.88
C VAL A 34 -3.67 -24.71 -9.52
N VAL A 35 -4.14 -24.26 -8.35
CA VAL A 35 -5.53 -24.43 -7.91
C VAL A 35 -6.51 -23.71 -8.84
N TYR A 36 -6.15 -22.54 -9.35
CA TYR A 36 -6.95 -21.80 -10.32
C TYR A 36 -7.08 -22.55 -11.65
N MET A 37 -5.99 -23.18 -12.13
CA MET A 37 -6.03 -24.03 -13.32
C MET A 37 -6.94 -25.25 -13.12
N PHE A 38 -6.90 -25.90 -11.96
CA PHE A 38 -7.83 -26.99 -11.63
C PHE A 38 -9.30 -26.51 -11.63
N GLN A 39 -9.58 -25.32 -11.12
CA GLN A 39 -10.92 -24.74 -11.16
C GLN A 39 -11.39 -24.45 -12.59
N ILE A 40 -10.51 -23.92 -13.46
CA ILE A 40 -10.84 -23.73 -14.89
C ILE A 40 -11.15 -25.07 -15.55
N TYR A 41 -10.29 -26.07 -15.35
CA TYR A 41 -10.46 -27.41 -15.90
C TYR A 41 -11.79 -28.04 -15.43
N TYR A 42 -12.10 -27.89 -14.14
CA TYR A 42 -13.36 -28.35 -13.58
C TYR A 42 -14.57 -27.70 -14.24
N MET A 43 -14.57 -26.38 -14.37
CA MET A 43 -15.67 -25.64 -15.01
C MET A 43 -15.82 -25.99 -16.48
N ALA A 44 -14.73 -26.28 -17.20
CA ALA A 44 -14.76 -26.68 -18.59
C ALA A 44 -15.41 -28.08 -18.76
N ASN A 45 -15.07 -29.03 -17.88
CA ASN A 45 -15.60 -30.41 -17.97
C ASN A 45 -17.02 -30.54 -17.44
N HIS A 46 -17.38 -29.79 -16.40
CA HIS A 46 -18.71 -29.82 -15.77
C HIS A 46 -19.51 -28.56 -16.12
N PHE A 47 -19.38 -28.09 -17.36
CA PHE A 47 -19.96 -26.82 -17.77
C PHE A 47 -21.48 -26.82 -17.60
N SER A 48 -21.98 -25.91 -16.77
CA SER A 48 -23.39 -25.58 -16.67
C SER A 48 -23.56 -24.06 -16.57
N LEU A 49 -24.64 -23.53 -17.16
CA LEU A 49 -24.95 -22.10 -17.09
C LEU A 49 -25.09 -21.62 -15.64
N GLU A 50 -25.63 -22.46 -14.77
CA GLU A 50 -25.78 -22.18 -13.34
C GLU A 50 -24.42 -22.06 -12.63
N LEU A 51 -23.52 -23.03 -12.86
CA LEU A 51 -22.18 -23.01 -12.28
C LEU A 51 -21.39 -21.80 -12.78
N PHE A 52 -21.47 -21.51 -14.08
CA PHE A 52 -20.83 -20.35 -14.67
C PHE A 52 -21.35 -19.04 -14.07
N SER A 53 -22.67 -18.86 -14.02
CA SER A 53 -23.29 -17.64 -13.46
C SER A 53 -22.88 -17.43 -12.00
N THR A 54 -22.95 -18.49 -11.19
CA THR A 54 -22.73 -18.40 -9.74
C THR A 54 -21.25 -18.24 -9.37
N LYS A 55 -20.33 -18.82 -10.15
CA LYS A 55 -18.89 -18.88 -9.80
C LYS A 55 -17.99 -17.99 -10.66
N SER A 56 -18.48 -17.42 -11.76
CA SER A 56 -17.68 -16.54 -12.64
C SER A 56 -17.09 -15.34 -11.92
N LEU A 57 -17.87 -14.66 -11.06
CA LEU A 57 -17.39 -13.52 -10.29
C LEU A 57 -16.22 -13.91 -9.39
N GLN A 58 -16.33 -15.04 -8.69
CA GLN A 58 -15.24 -15.60 -7.88
C GLN A 58 -14.00 -15.80 -8.74
N MET A 59 -14.14 -16.43 -9.91
CA MET A 59 -13.01 -16.70 -10.82
C MET A 59 -12.35 -15.42 -11.36
N ILE A 60 -13.13 -14.37 -11.64
CA ILE A 60 -12.61 -13.07 -12.09
C ILE A 60 -11.82 -12.39 -10.96
N VAL A 61 -12.35 -12.39 -9.74
CA VAL A 61 -11.66 -11.82 -8.58
C VAL A 61 -10.35 -12.55 -8.31
N PHE A 62 -10.33 -13.88 -8.39
CA PHE A 62 -9.10 -14.67 -8.24
C PHE A 62 -8.08 -14.37 -9.35
N LEU A 63 -8.52 -14.23 -10.60
CA LEU A 63 -7.64 -13.85 -11.69
C LEU A 63 -7.01 -12.47 -11.48
N PHE A 64 -7.81 -11.49 -11.04
CA PHE A 64 -7.32 -10.16 -10.70
C PHE A 64 -6.27 -10.21 -9.58
N ILE A 65 -6.49 -11.03 -8.56
CA ILE A 65 -5.54 -11.20 -7.45
C ILE A 65 -4.23 -11.82 -7.94
N LEU A 66 -4.30 -12.91 -8.72
CA LEU A 66 -3.12 -13.59 -9.25
C LEU A 66 -2.30 -12.68 -10.17
N THR A 67 -2.96 -11.94 -11.06
CA THR A 67 -2.30 -10.96 -11.95
C THR A 67 -1.66 -9.82 -11.16
N THR A 68 -2.31 -9.32 -10.10
CA THR A 68 -1.74 -8.31 -9.21
C THR A 68 -0.52 -8.83 -8.45
N MET A 69 -0.57 -10.07 -7.94
CA MET A 69 0.56 -10.71 -7.26
C MET A 69 1.76 -10.89 -8.20
N ALA A 70 1.52 -11.38 -9.42
CA ALA A 70 2.55 -11.54 -10.44
C ALA A 70 3.17 -10.18 -10.81
N SER A 71 2.32 -9.17 -11.05
CA SER A 71 2.77 -7.80 -11.38
C SER A 71 3.60 -7.21 -10.25
N SER A 72 3.21 -7.41 -8.99
CA SER A 72 3.98 -6.93 -7.84
C SER A 72 5.35 -7.59 -7.72
N ILE A 73 5.50 -8.86 -8.12
CA ILE A 73 6.80 -9.54 -8.13
C ILE A 73 7.65 -9.01 -9.28
N TYR A 74 7.05 -8.79 -10.44
CA TYR A 74 7.74 -8.27 -11.62
C TYR A 74 8.27 -6.84 -11.39
N LEU A 75 7.43 -5.95 -10.86
CA LEU A 75 7.75 -4.54 -10.62
C LEU A 75 8.50 -4.29 -9.30
N GLU A 76 8.93 -5.34 -8.61
CA GLU A 76 9.45 -5.23 -7.24
C GLU A 76 10.62 -4.24 -7.12
N ASN A 77 11.61 -4.34 -8.02
CA ASN A 77 12.80 -3.50 -7.94
C ASN A 77 12.46 -2.02 -8.12
N ASP A 78 11.60 -1.71 -9.09
CA ASP A 78 11.16 -0.34 -9.37
C ASP A 78 10.36 0.22 -8.19
N ILE A 79 9.49 -0.60 -7.59
CA ILE A 79 8.69 -0.20 -6.43
C ILE A 79 9.58 0.09 -5.21
N VAL A 80 10.56 -0.76 -4.93
CA VAL A 80 11.48 -0.56 -3.79
C VAL A 80 12.35 0.68 -4.02
N LEU A 81 12.83 0.89 -5.24
CA LEU A 81 13.59 2.07 -5.61
C LEU A 81 12.76 3.35 -5.42
N LEU A 82 11.53 3.36 -5.93
CA LEU A 82 10.62 4.50 -5.81
C LEU A 82 10.29 4.81 -4.35
N ALA A 83 9.98 3.81 -3.54
CA ALA A 83 9.67 3.99 -2.13
C ALA A 83 10.87 4.55 -1.34
N ASN A 84 12.08 4.05 -1.60
CA ASN A 84 13.30 4.58 -0.97
C ASN A 84 13.63 6.00 -1.43
N PHE A 85 13.40 6.30 -2.71
CA PHE A 85 13.55 7.66 -3.25
C PHE A 85 12.61 8.63 -2.53
N LEU A 86 11.31 8.31 -2.41
CA LEU A 86 10.32 9.13 -1.71
C LEU A 86 10.73 9.38 -0.25
N LEU A 87 11.20 8.34 0.46
CA LEU A 87 11.67 8.49 1.83
C LEU A 87 12.91 9.40 1.94
N LYS A 88 13.82 9.32 0.97
CA LYS A 88 15.06 10.12 0.96
C LYS A 88 14.82 11.61 0.70
N ILE A 89 13.86 11.94 -0.16
CA ILE A 89 13.58 13.34 -0.53
C ILE A 89 12.62 14.04 0.43
N SER A 90 11.97 13.29 1.32
CA SER A 90 10.97 13.83 2.23
C SER A 90 11.61 14.70 3.31
N TRP A 91 11.17 15.96 3.41
CA TRP A 91 11.47 16.83 4.54
C TRP A 91 10.80 16.33 5.83
N SER A 92 11.46 16.56 6.95
CA SER A 92 10.90 16.27 8.27
C SER A 92 9.76 17.24 8.57
N ILE A 93 8.71 16.74 9.20
CA ILE A 93 7.60 17.57 9.71
C ILE A 93 8.05 18.56 10.79
N ASP A 94 9.20 18.32 11.42
CA ASP A 94 9.76 19.23 12.42
C ASP A 94 10.37 20.50 11.79
N SER A 95 10.55 20.53 10.46
CA SER A 95 10.89 21.79 9.77
C SER A 95 9.70 22.73 9.61
N ALA A 96 8.48 22.27 9.94
CA ALA A 96 7.27 23.05 9.82
C ALA A 96 7.02 23.96 11.03
N GLY A 97 6.30 25.06 10.81
CA GLY A 97 5.69 25.84 11.89
C GLY A 97 4.75 25.00 12.76
N VAL A 98 4.55 25.41 14.02
CA VAL A 98 3.77 24.67 15.04
C VAL A 98 2.36 24.35 14.56
N GLU A 99 1.71 25.29 13.85
CA GLU A 99 0.35 25.12 13.33
C GLU A 99 0.27 24.00 12.28
N ILE A 100 1.12 24.05 11.25
CA ILE A 100 1.18 23.04 10.20
C ILE A 100 1.56 21.67 10.77
N ARG A 101 2.52 21.63 11.70
CA ARG A 101 2.89 20.39 12.40
C ARG A 101 1.71 19.76 13.14
N ASN A 102 0.92 20.58 13.85
CA ASN A 102 -0.28 20.10 14.55
C ASN A 102 -1.35 19.61 13.58
N LEU A 103 -1.55 20.32 12.45
CA LEU A 103 -2.48 19.92 11.39
C LEU A 103 -2.09 18.56 10.79
N ILE A 104 -0.82 18.40 10.41
CA ILE A 104 -0.28 17.14 9.86
C ILE A 104 -0.45 16.01 10.88
N THR A 105 -0.08 16.25 12.14
CA THR A 105 -0.14 15.24 13.20
C THR A 105 -1.59 14.78 13.44
N LYS A 106 -2.55 15.71 13.47
CA LYS A 106 -3.98 15.39 13.63
C LYS A 106 -4.50 14.54 12.48
N LYS A 107 -4.23 14.93 11.23
CA LYS A 107 -4.64 14.16 10.04
C LYS A 107 -4.01 12.76 10.03
N SER A 108 -2.72 12.68 10.32
CA SER A 108 -1.96 11.43 10.35
C SER A 108 -2.49 10.47 11.41
N LYS A 109 -2.86 10.98 12.59
CA LYS A 109 -3.50 10.18 13.65
C LYS A 109 -4.82 9.58 13.17
N THR A 110 -5.69 10.38 12.54
CA THR A 110 -6.97 9.89 12.00
C THR A 110 -6.75 8.80 10.95
N ILE A 111 -5.83 9.01 10.01
CA ILE A 111 -5.50 8.03 8.97
C ILE A 111 -4.94 6.75 9.58
N ASN A 112 -4.02 6.85 10.55
CA ASN A 112 -3.47 5.67 11.21
C ASN A 112 -4.54 4.87 11.96
N THR A 113 -5.45 5.55 12.69
CA THR A 113 -6.58 4.89 13.36
C THR A 113 -7.47 4.16 12.36
N PHE A 114 -7.82 4.81 11.25
CA PHE A 114 -8.61 4.18 10.19
C PHE A 114 -7.92 2.93 9.64
N ASN A 115 -6.62 3.01 9.36
CA ASN A 115 -5.83 1.86 8.89
C ASN A 115 -5.80 0.71 9.91
N TYR A 116 -5.66 1.02 11.20
CA TYR A 116 -5.73 -0.02 12.25
C TYR A 116 -7.09 -0.71 12.27
N VAL A 117 -8.19 0.04 12.17
CA VAL A 117 -9.54 -0.52 12.12
C VAL A 117 -9.72 -1.39 10.86
N ALA A 118 -9.27 -0.91 9.70
CA ALA A 118 -9.35 -1.66 8.44
C ALA A 118 -8.56 -2.98 8.51
N LEU A 119 -7.34 -2.95 9.08
CA LEU A 119 -6.52 -4.15 9.28
C LEU A 119 -7.16 -5.13 10.26
N PHE A 120 -7.77 -4.62 11.33
CA PHE A 120 -8.51 -5.46 12.28
C PHE A 120 -9.71 -6.13 11.60
N LEU A 121 -10.51 -5.38 10.85
CA LEU A 121 -11.64 -5.94 10.10
C LEU A 121 -11.19 -6.97 9.06
N PHE A 122 -10.06 -6.72 8.39
CA PHE A 122 -9.46 -7.68 7.46
C PHE A 122 -9.02 -8.97 8.17
N ALA A 123 -8.34 -8.88 9.32
CA ALA A 123 -7.94 -10.03 10.10
C ALA A 123 -9.16 -10.79 10.69
N PHE A 124 -10.22 -10.07 11.04
CA PHE A 124 -11.46 -10.65 11.54
C PHE A 124 -12.21 -11.40 10.43
N SER A 125 -12.42 -10.79 9.26
CA SER A 125 -13.07 -11.44 8.12
C SER A 125 -12.27 -12.64 7.62
N ALA A 126 -10.95 -12.51 7.61
CA ALA A 126 -10.01 -13.60 7.37
C ALA A 126 -10.29 -14.81 8.27
N THR A 127 -10.41 -14.57 9.57
CA THR A 127 -10.61 -15.64 10.56
C THR A 127 -11.96 -16.33 10.37
N ILE A 128 -13.03 -15.59 10.08
CA ILE A 128 -14.37 -16.14 9.84
C ILE A 128 -14.41 -17.02 8.59
N LEU A 129 -13.63 -16.68 7.55
CA LEU A 129 -13.54 -17.47 6.32
C LEU A 129 -12.75 -18.78 6.48
N LEU A 130 -12.22 -19.07 7.68
CA LEU A 130 -11.59 -20.36 7.91
C LEU A 130 -12.66 -21.46 7.96
N PRO A 131 -12.37 -22.63 7.34
CA PRO A 131 -13.27 -23.78 7.31
C PRO A 131 -13.80 -24.28 8.65
N VAL A 132 -13.11 -23.93 9.74
CA VAL A 132 -13.47 -24.36 11.10
C VAL A 132 -14.76 -23.69 11.58
N PHE A 133 -15.13 -22.53 11.00
CA PHE A 133 -16.27 -21.73 11.43
C PHE A 133 -17.53 -21.92 10.59
N GLY A 134 -17.49 -22.73 9.53
CA GLY A 134 -18.67 -23.00 8.70
C GLY A 134 -18.34 -23.65 7.36
N ASP A 135 -19.37 -24.08 6.64
CA ASP A 135 -19.23 -24.55 5.27
C ASP A 135 -19.03 -23.36 4.31
N VAL A 136 -17.92 -23.39 3.58
CA VAL A 136 -17.52 -22.36 2.61
C VAL A 136 -17.62 -22.86 1.16
N SER A 137 -18.20 -24.04 0.94
CA SER A 137 -18.35 -24.69 -0.38
C SER A 137 -19.21 -23.86 -1.35
N GLU A 138 -20.22 -23.15 -0.84
CA GLU A 138 -21.03 -22.22 -1.63
C GLU A 138 -20.27 -20.98 -2.06
N LEU A 139 -19.23 -20.58 -1.32
CA LEU A 139 -18.42 -19.40 -1.62
C LEU A 139 -17.24 -19.74 -2.53
N PHE A 140 -16.61 -20.90 -2.33
CA PHE A 140 -15.39 -21.27 -3.03
C PHE A 140 -15.55 -22.55 -3.84
N LEU A 141 -15.42 -22.42 -5.16
CA LEU A 141 -15.43 -23.58 -6.07
C LEU A 141 -14.32 -24.60 -5.75
N CYS A 142 -13.18 -24.16 -5.21
CA CYS A 142 -12.05 -25.04 -4.90
C CYS A 142 -12.41 -26.21 -3.96
N VAL A 143 -13.42 -26.06 -3.10
CA VAL A 143 -13.86 -27.12 -2.18
C VAL A 143 -14.34 -28.33 -2.98
N ARG A 144 -15.27 -28.12 -3.92
CA ARG A 144 -15.80 -29.18 -4.80
C ARG A 144 -14.69 -29.80 -5.65
N VAL A 145 -13.81 -28.96 -6.20
CA VAL A 145 -12.66 -29.40 -7.01
C VAL A 145 -11.72 -30.29 -6.21
N PHE A 146 -11.44 -29.95 -4.95
CA PHE A 146 -10.55 -30.75 -4.11
C PHE A 146 -11.18 -32.08 -3.73
N ASP A 147 -12.46 -32.08 -3.35
CA ASP A 147 -13.15 -33.32 -2.98
C ASP A 147 -13.27 -34.28 -4.17
N GLU A 148 -13.55 -33.76 -5.37
CA GLU A 148 -13.72 -34.59 -6.56
C GLU A 148 -12.41 -35.18 -7.08
N TYR A 149 -11.34 -34.38 -7.16
CA TYR A 149 -10.06 -34.85 -7.73
C TYR A 149 -9.12 -35.49 -6.72
N PHE A 150 -9.21 -35.17 -5.43
CA PHE A 150 -8.26 -35.65 -4.41
C PHE A 150 -8.90 -36.57 -3.37
N GLY A 151 -10.24 -36.63 -3.28
CA GLY A 151 -10.96 -37.51 -2.35
C GLY A 151 -10.47 -37.34 -0.92
N VAL A 152 -10.02 -38.43 -0.27
CA VAL A 152 -9.52 -38.39 1.13
C VAL A 152 -8.32 -37.43 1.31
N TRP A 153 -7.53 -37.21 0.25
CA TRP A 153 -6.38 -36.31 0.28
C TRP A 153 -6.77 -34.84 0.14
N SER A 154 -8.05 -34.50 -0.10
CA SER A 154 -8.53 -33.12 -0.26
C SER A 154 -8.20 -32.22 0.93
N LYS A 155 -8.10 -32.80 2.14
CA LYS A 155 -7.78 -32.08 3.39
C LYS A 155 -6.47 -31.29 3.34
N ILE A 156 -5.45 -31.79 2.62
CA ILE A 156 -4.13 -31.14 2.54
C ILE A 156 -4.19 -29.85 1.71
N PRO A 157 -4.58 -29.87 0.41
CA PRO A 157 -4.71 -28.65 -0.37
C PRO A 157 -5.79 -27.72 0.19
N TYR A 158 -6.83 -28.26 0.82
CA TYR A 158 -7.85 -27.48 1.51
C TYR A 158 -7.25 -26.64 2.64
N LEU A 159 -6.52 -27.25 3.59
CA LEU A 159 -5.89 -26.52 4.68
C LEU A 159 -4.88 -25.48 4.17
N PHE A 160 -4.07 -25.85 3.16
CA PHE A 160 -3.08 -24.95 2.59
C PHE A 160 -3.71 -23.76 1.86
N TYR A 161 -4.80 -23.99 1.12
CA TYR A 161 -5.54 -22.96 0.40
C TYR A 161 -6.11 -21.91 1.35
N PHE A 162 -6.86 -22.33 2.37
CA PHE A 162 -7.50 -21.38 3.29
C PHE A 162 -6.52 -20.69 4.23
N SER A 163 -5.43 -21.35 4.63
CA SER A 163 -4.38 -20.71 5.45
C SER A 163 -3.57 -19.65 4.69
N THR A 164 -3.40 -19.83 3.37
CA THR A 164 -2.65 -18.88 2.53
C THR A 164 -3.55 -17.85 1.84
N LEU A 165 -4.88 -18.00 1.93
CA LEU A 165 -5.85 -17.11 1.30
C LEU A 165 -5.71 -15.65 1.78
N HIS A 166 -5.48 -15.44 3.07
CA HIS A 166 -5.27 -14.10 3.64
C HIS A 166 -4.01 -13.45 3.12
N PHE A 167 -2.96 -14.24 2.98
CA PHE A 167 -1.70 -13.78 2.42
C PHE A 167 -1.83 -13.40 0.94
N MET A 168 -2.66 -14.14 0.21
CA MET A 168 -3.02 -13.84 -1.18
C MET A 168 -3.74 -12.48 -1.28
N PHE A 169 -4.77 -12.25 -0.46
CA PHE A 169 -5.47 -10.95 -0.42
C PHE A 169 -4.57 -9.80 0.00
N TYR A 170 -3.76 -9.98 1.06
CA TYR A 170 -2.76 -8.99 1.48
C TYR A 170 -1.83 -8.62 0.32
N SER A 171 -1.37 -9.62 -0.43
CA SER A 171 -0.46 -9.42 -1.56
C SER A 171 -1.09 -8.69 -2.74
N ALA A 172 -2.41 -8.78 -2.93
CA ALA A 172 -3.14 -7.99 -3.92
C ALA A 172 -3.31 -6.53 -3.51
N ILE A 173 -3.64 -6.26 -2.24
CA ILE A 173 -3.91 -4.89 -1.79
C ILE A 173 -2.64 -4.09 -1.49
N LYS A 174 -1.50 -4.74 -1.24
CA LYS A 174 -0.28 -4.05 -0.78
C LYS A 174 0.19 -2.95 -1.73
N LEU A 175 0.04 -3.13 -3.04
CA LEU A 175 0.48 -2.13 -4.02
C LEU A 175 -0.37 -0.86 -3.93
N ALA A 176 -1.68 -1.01 -3.76
CA ALA A 176 -2.59 0.10 -3.56
C ALA A 176 -2.28 0.86 -2.27
N TYR A 177 -1.99 0.15 -1.18
CA TYR A 177 -1.60 0.79 0.09
C TYR A 177 -0.23 1.46 0.04
N LEU A 178 0.71 0.92 -0.73
CA LEU A 178 1.99 1.58 -0.96
C LEU A 178 1.85 2.86 -1.79
N LEU A 179 0.99 2.83 -2.82
CA LEU A 179 0.64 4.02 -3.60
C LEU A 179 -0.04 5.06 -2.70
N LEU A 180 -0.98 4.65 -1.85
CA LEU A 180 -1.64 5.52 -0.88
C LEU A 180 -0.60 6.18 0.06
N HIS A 181 0.36 5.41 0.56
CA HIS A 181 1.45 5.94 1.37
C HIS A 181 2.29 6.97 0.59
N GLY A 182 2.60 6.72 -0.69
CA GLY A 182 3.30 7.67 -1.55
C GLY A 182 2.52 8.98 -1.73
N ILE A 183 1.23 8.90 -2.08
CA ILE A 183 0.35 10.06 -2.25
C ILE A 183 0.30 10.90 -0.96
N LEU A 184 0.09 10.25 0.18
CA LEU A 184 0.01 10.92 1.47
C LEU A 184 1.33 11.63 1.84
N ASN A 185 2.48 11.02 1.56
CA ASN A 185 3.77 11.67 1.77
C ASN A 185 3.94 12.88 0.85
N ILE A 186 3.63 12.76 -0.45
CA ILE A 186 3.71 13.88 -1.40
C ILE A 186 2.79 15.04 -0.94
N GLN A 187 1.59 14.74 -0.46
CA GLN A 187 0.68 15.75 0.10
C GLN A 187 1.28 16.50 1.30
N ILE A 188 1.96 15.79 2.21
CA ILE A 188 2.69 16.42 3.31
C ILE A 188 3.81 17.30 2.75
N GLN A 189 4.60 16.80 1.79
CA GLN A 189 5.72 17.56 1.22
C GLN A 189 5.24 18.84 0.50
N MET A 190 4.11 18.79 -0.20
CA MET A 190 3.49 19.98 -0.79
C MET A 190 3.05 21.00 0.26
N LEU A 191 2.49 20.54 1.38
CA LEU A 191 2.08 21.41 2.48
C LEU A 191 3.29 22.07 3.15
N LEU A 192 4.36 21.31 3.40
CA LEU A 192 5.61 21.83 3.96
C LEU A 192 6.27 22.85 3.03
N LEU A 193 6.30 22.57 1.72
CA LEU A 193 6.80 23.50 0.72
C LEU A 193 5.98 24.80 0.70
N GLY A 194 4.66 24.70 0.74
CA GLY A 194 3.78 25.87 0.82
C GLY A 194 4.07 26.73 2.04
N GLU A 195 4.24 26.10 3.21
CA GLU A 195 4.58 26.80 4.45
C GLU A 195 5.94 27.51 4.37
N HIS A 196 6.96 26.82 3.87
CA HIS A 196 8.29 27.43 3.70
C HIS A 196 8.30 28.60 2.72
N ILE A 197 7.43 28.59 1.71
CA ILE A 197 7.27 29.72 0.78
C ILE A 197 6.54 30.89 1.46
N LEU A 198 5.48 30.62 2.23
CA LEU A 198 4.73 31.65 2.95
C LEU A 198 5.59 32.33 4.03
N GLN A 199 6.44 31.56 4.72
CA GLN A 199 7.33 32.06 5.76
C GLN A 199 8.69 32.53 5.23
N ILE A 200 8.86 32.68 3.91
CA ILE A 200 10.20 32.85 3.35
C ILE A 200 10.92 34.11 3.84
N SER A 201 10.16 35.19 4.06
CA SER A 201 10.64 36.50 4.51
C SER A 201 10.22 36.86 5.92
N SER A 202 9.56 35.97 6.67
CA SER A 202 8.91 36.30 7.96
C SER A 202 9.89 36.88 8.98
N ASP A 203 11.14 36.42 8.97
CA ASP A 203 12.21 36.92 9.86
C ASP A 203 12.60 38.38 9.58
N TYR A 204 12.09 38.96 8.49
CA TYR A 204 12.37 40.32 8.06
C TYR A 204 11.09 41.16 7.99
N ASP A 205 9.95 40.72 8.52
CA ASP A 205 8.69 41.47 8.44
C ASP A 205 8.80 42.87 9.09
N ASP A 206 9.58 42.99 10.15
CA ASP A 206 9.85 44.26 10.86
C ASP A 206 10.91 45.15 10.18
N VAL A 207 11.56 44.67 9.12
CA VAL A 207 12.59 45.42 8.39
C VAL A 207 11.95 46.22 7.26
N ASP A 208 12.27 47.51 7.21
CA ASP A 208 11.80 48.42 6.17
C ASP A 208 12.19 47.95 4.75
N GLU A 209 11.30 48.16 3.77
CA GLU A 209 11.52 47.66 2.41
C GLU A 209 12.75 48.27 1.75
N TRP A 210 13.05 49.53 2.05
CA TRP A 210 14.26 50.17 1.54
C TRP A 210 15.50 49.47 2.10
N GLN A 211 15.51 49.10 3.38
CA GLN A 211 16.61 48.33 3.95
C GLN A 211 16.73 46.92 3.35
N LYS A 212 15.61 46.24 3.08
CA LYS A 212 15.60 44.93 2.38
C LYS A 212 16.24 45.02 1.00
N LEU A 213 15.94 46.09 0.25
CA LEU A 213 16.42 46.25 -1.13
C LEU A 213 17.93 46.43 -1.24
N TYR A 214 18.59 47.05 -0.26
CA TYR A 214 20.04 47.29 -0.31
C TYR A 214 20.85 46.39 0.63
N ASN A 215 20.19 45.58 1.45
CA ASN A 215 20.87 44.62 2.32
C ASN A 215 21.26 43.37 1.54
N THR A 216 22.55 43.27 1.21
CA THR A 216 23.13 42.13 0.49
C THR A 216 23.02 40.81 1.25
N ALA A 217 22.99 40.84 2.59
CA ALA A 217 22.79 39.65 3.41
C ALA A 217 21.35 39.14 3.28
N TYR A 218 20.37 40.04 3.32
CA TYR A 218 18.95 39.71 3.08
C TYR A 218 18.76 39.09 1.68
N GLN A 219 19.25 39.75 0.63
CA GLN A 219 19.12 39.26 -0.74
C GLN A 219 19.74 37.88 -0.94
N LYS A 220 20.92 37.65 -0.35
CA LYS A 220 21.61 36.35 -0.41
C LYS A 220 20.83 35.26 0.33
N GLU A 221 20.27 35.59 1.49
CA GLU A 221 19.45 34.65 2.26
C GLU A 221 18.15 34.29 1.52
N MET A 222 17.44 35.28 0.98
CA MET A 222 16.23 35.04 0.17
C MET A 222 16.55 34.20 -1.07
N TYR A 223 17.67 34.48 -1.76
CA TYR A 223 18.12 33.67 -2.89
C TYR A 223 18.34 32.21 -2.48
N ASN A 224 18.98 31.95 -1.34
CA ASN A 224 19.22 30.59 -0.85
C ASN A 224 17.92 29.87 -0.50
N ARG A 225 17.01 30.53 0.23
CA ARG A 225 15.70 29.97 0.61
C ARG A 225 14.83 29.67 -0.61
N LEU A 226 14.77 30.57 -1.58
CA LEU A 226 14.05 30.36 -2.84
C LEU A 226 14.66 29.20 -3.64
N ARG A 227 16.00 29.17 -3.77
CA ARG A 227 16.70 28.07 -4.46
C ARG A 227 16.42 26.72 -3.80
N PHE A 228 16.35 26.67 -2.47
CA PHE A 228 16.00 25.46 -1.72
C PHE A 228 14.58 25.00 -2.03
N CYS A 229 13.59 25.90 -1.99
CA CYS A 229 12.20 25.61 -2.32
C CYS A 229 12.03 25.15 -3.78
N ILE A 230 12.69 25.83 -4.73
CA ILE A 230 12.67 25.47 -6.17
C ILE A 230 13.24 24.07 -6.39
N LYS A 231 14.36 23.73 -5.75
CA LYS A 231 14.95 22.39 -5.84
C LYS A 231 13.99 21.32 -5.34
N GLN A 232 13.30 21.56 -4.23
CA GLN A 232 12.32 20.62 -3.71
C GLN A 232 11.12 20.50 -4.64
N HIS A 233 10.58 21.61 -5.14
CA HIS A 233 9.49 21.59 -6.12
C HIS A 233 9.84 20.80 -7.37
N ALA A 234 11.04 21.02 -7.93
CA ALA A 234 11.53 20.27 -9.09
C ALA A 234 11.66 18.77 -8.80
N THR A 235 12.10 18.42 -7.58
CA THR A 235 12.24 17.02 -7.14
C THR A 235 10.87 16.34 -6.95
N LEU A 236 9.86 17.06 -6.45
CA LEU A 236 8.50 16.53 -6.27
C LEU A 236 7.71 16.39 -7.59
N LYS A 237 8.12 17.11 -8.64
CA LYS A 237 7.50 17.07 -9.98
C LYS A 237 8.03 15.93 -10.85
N MET A 238 9.25 15.45 -10.57
CA MET A 238 9.86 14.28 -11.23
C MET A 238 9.23 12.98 -10.74
#